data_AF-A0A952JNH2-F1
#
_entry.id   AF-A0A952JNH2-F1
#
_cell.length_a   1.000
_cell.length_b   1.000
_cell.length_c   1.000
_cell.angle_alpha   90.00
_cell.angle_beta   90.00
_cell.angle_gamma   90.00
#
_symmetry.space_group_name_H-M   'P 1'
#
loop_
_entity.id
_entity.type
_entity.pdbx_description
1 polymer ?
#
loop_
_entity_poly.entity_id
_entity_poly.type
_entity_poly.pdbx_seq_one_letter_code
_entity_poly.pdbx_strand_id
1 'polypeptide(L)'
;MRFAAILWLLALCASAQVSDFKEADFGRADSVARLYPNHSLNSLPDLAIKLTHSLESDEEKFRAIFTWVCLNISSDYELYIKNKKGRENCRTKAELTAWYSSFGSEMFQKLLKDHTTICTGYAYLVRELALAVGIECVIVDGYGRTPGSKLKKYFPNHNWNAVKLNGKWYLCDPTWASGKISSDTKQFIGIYNDLYFLMDPILFNRNHSPLESKWLLESQTQKF
;
A
#
# COMPACT_ATOMS: atom_id res chain seq x y z
N MET A 1 21.46 -40.32 33.58
CA MET A 1 21.15 -38.88 33.61
C MET A 1 20.84 -38.43 32.19
N ARG A 2 19.55 -38.26 31.84
CA ARG A 2 19.14 -37.79 30.52
C ARG A 2 18.87 -36.30 30.62
N PHE A 3 19.70 -35.49 29.99
CA PHE A 3 19.48 -34.05 29.85
C PHE A 3 18.36 -33.82 28.83
N ALA A 4 17.20 -33.38 29.30
CA ALA A 4 16.18 -32.81 28.43
C ALA A 4 16.50 -31.32 28.25
N ALA A 5 17.04 -30.97 27.08
CA ALA A 5 17.17 -29.58 26.68
C ALA A 5 15.79 -29.07 26.27
N ILE A 6 15.15 -28.28 27.15
CA ILE A 6 13.94 -27.54 26.83
C ILE A 6 14.36 -26.35 25.98
N LEU A 7 14.21 -26.47 24.66
CA LEU A 7 14.31 -25.36 23.73
C LEU A 7 13.12 -24.42 23.99
N TRP A 8 13.36 -23.34 24.72
CA TRP A 8 12.48 -22.19 24.73
C TRP A 8 12.60 -21.50 23.36
N LEU A 9 11.72 -21.85 22.44
CA LEU A 9 11.44 -21.04 21.25
C LEU A 9 10.81 -19.74 21.75
N LEU A 10 11.63 -18.71 21.96
CA LEU A 10 11.19 -17.33 22.00
C LEU A 10 10.57 -17.02 20.64
N ALA A 11 9.25 -17.19 20.53
CA ALA A 11 8.49 -16.63 19.45
C ALA A 11 8.67 -15.11 19.53
N LEU A 12 9.52 -14.57 18.64
CA LEU A 12 9.49 -13.16 18.29
C LEU A 12 8.13 -12.90 17.65
N CYS A 13 7.11 -12.73 18.47
CA CYS A 13 5.88 -12.06 18.06
C CYS A 13 6.30 -10.62 17.78
N ALA A 14 6.74 -10.36 16.55
CA ALA A 14 6.57 -9.03 16.00
C ALA A 14 5.07 -8.80 16.04
N SER A 15 4.60 -8.09 17.06
CA SER A 15 3.20 -7.70 17.17
C SER A 15 2.92 -6.86 15.93
N ALA A 16 2.29 -7.44 14.92
CA ALA A 16 1.79 -6.68 13.79
C ALA A 16 0.93 -5.54 14.35
N GLN A 17 0.99 -4.33 13.80
CA GLN A 17 0.21 -3.21 14.35
C GLN A 17 -1.30 -3.49 14.29
N VAL A 18 -1.72 -4.44 13.45
CA VAL A 18 -3.05 -5.07 13.45
C VAL A 18 -3.51 -5.51 14.85
N SER A 19 -2.59 -5.93 15.72
CA SER A 19 -2.88 -6.34 17.11
C SER A 19 -3.36 -5.21 18.02
N ASP A 20 -3.24 -3.95 17.60
CA ASP A 20 -3.85 -2.81 18.29
C ASP A 20 -5.40 -2.87 18.24
N PHE A 21 -5.97 -3.65 17.31
CA PHE A 21 -7.42 -3.72 17.03
C PHE A 21 -8.00 -5.10 17.37
N LYS A 22 -7.99 -5.45 18.67
CA LYS A 22 -8.45 -6.78 19.13
C LYS A 22 -9.93 -7.06 18.89
N GLU A 23 -10.74 -6.01 18.86
CA GLU A 23 -12.20 -6.12 18.71
C GLU A 23 -12.67 -5.97 17.25
N ALA A 24 -11.76 -5.67 16.31
CA ALA A 24 -12.12 -5.44 14.91
C ALA A 24 -12.37 -6.78 14.18
N ASP A 25 -13.48 -6.85 13.44
CA ASP A 25 -13.79 -7.97 12.56
C ASP A 25 -13.31 -7.69 11.13
N PHE A 26 -12.01 -7.91 10.90
CA PHE A 26 -11.43 -7.80 9.56
C PHE A 26 -11.99 -8.84 8.57
N GLY A 27 -12.56 -9.95 9.05
CA GLY A 27 -13.22 -10.93 8.20
C GLY A 27 -14.52 -10.40 7.59
N ARG A 28 -15.30 -9.65 8.37
CA ARG A 28 -16.47 -8.90 7.89
C ARG A 28 -16.05 -7.84 6.88
N ALA A 29 -15.04 -7.02 7.20
CA ALA A 29 -14.52 -6.00 6.28
C ALA A 29 -14.05 -6.59 4.94
N ASP A 30 -13.32 -7.70 4.97
CA ASP A 30 -12.89 -8.42 3.77
C ASP A 30 -14.06 -8.98 2.96
N SER A 31 -15.13 -9.40 3.65
CA SER A 31 -16.35 -9.88 2.99
C SER A 31 -17.08 -8.75 2.29
N VAL A 32 -17.16 -7.56 2.89
CA VAL A 32 -17.71 -6.36 2.24
C VAL A 32 -16.89 -5.97 1.00
N ALA A 33 -15.56 -6.00 1.08
CA ALA A 33 -14.68 -5.71 -0.06
C ALA A 33 -14.96 -6.62 -1.27
N ARG A 34 -15.32 -7.89 -1.03
CA ARG A 34 -15.64 -8.84 -2.11
C ARG A 34 -17.01 -8.65 -2.76
N LEU A 35 -17.90 -7.82 -2.19
CA LEU A 35 -19.24 -7.60 -2.75
C LEU A 35 -19.25 -6.71 -4.00
N TYR A 36 -18.18 -5.96 -4.25
CA TYR A 36 -18.13 -4.97 -5.33
C TYR A 36 -16.99 -5.22 -6.32
N PRO A 37 -16.85 -6.43 -6.90
CA PRO A 37 -15.74 -6.73 -7.78
C PRO A 37 -15.78 -5.82 -9.02
N ASN A 38 -14.63 -5.30 -9.43
CA ASN A 38 -14.45 -4.44 -10.61
C ASN A 38 -15.39 -3.22 -10.65
N HIS A 39 -15.80 -2.71 -9.49
CA HIS A 39 -16.67 -1.53 -9.42
C HIS A 39 -16.03 -0.34 -10.15
N SER A 40 -16.86 0.46 -10.82
CA SER A 40 -16.41 1.66 -11.52
C SER A 40 -15.73 2.64 -10.56
N LEU A 41 -14.65 3.27 -11.03
CA LEU A 41 -13.89 4.29 -10.31
C LEU A 41 -14.34 5.72 -10.65
N ASN A 42 -15.44 5.90 -11.40
CA ASN A 42 -15.95 7.22 -11.80
C ASN A 42 -16.44 8.08 -10.61
N SER A 43 -16.79 7.43 -9.49
CA SER A 43 -17.17 8.10 -8.25
C SER A 43 -16.55 7.35 -7.06
N LEU A 44 -15.40 7.84 -6.61
CA LEU A 44 -14.72 7.28 -5.43
C LEU A 44 -15.54 7.46 -4.14
N PRO A 45 -16.24 8.59 -3.89
CA PRO A 45 -17.09 8.72 -2.70
C PRO A 45 -18.19 7.67 -2.63
N ASP A 46 -18.87 7.37 -3.74
CA ASP A 46 -19.92 6.36 -3.75
C ASP A 46 -19.37 4.97 -3.47
N LEU A 47 -18.20 4.64 -4.04
CA LEU A 47 -17.52 3.37 -3.75
C LEU A 47 -17.08 3.30 -2.29
N ALA A 48 -16.54 4.38 -1.73
CA ALA A 48 -16.12 4.43 -0.34
C ALA A 48 -17.31 4.18 0.60
N ILE A 49 -18.46 4.83 0.37
CA ILE A 49 -19.70 4.58 1.14
C ILE A 49 -20.15 3.12 1.00
N LYS A 50 -20.17 2.56 -0.22
CA LYS A 50 -20.54 1.15 -0.45
C LYS A 50 -19.67 0.17 0.34
N LEU A 51 -18.36 0.44 0.42
CA LEU A 51 -17.40 -0.38 1.14
C LEU A 51 -17.47 -0.25 2.67
N THR A 52 -18.10 0.81 3.20
CA THR A 52 -17.92 1.19 4.61
C THR A 52 -19.22 1.42 5.38
N HIS A 53 -20.36 1.67 4.73
CA HIS A 53 -21.62 2.03 5.40
C HIS A 53 -22.11 1.00 6.42
N SER A 54 -21.74 -0.27 6.23
CA SER A 54 -22.09 -1.38 7.12
C SER A 54 -20.97 -1.72 8.09
N LEU A 55 -19.94 -0.89 8.27
CA LEU A 55 -18.81 -1.12 9.17
C LEU A 55 -18.74 0.02 10.17
N GLU A 56 -18.48 -0.29 11.44
CA GLU A 56 -18.62 0.70 12.51
C GLU A 56 -17.31 1.44 12.75
N SER A 57 -16.22 0.70 12.93
CA SER A 57 -14.92 1.27 13.27
C SER A 57 -14.10 1.67 12.04
N ASP A 58 -13.20 2.63 12.22
CA ASP A 58 -12.39 3.16 11.13
C ASP A 58 -11.37 2.13 10.63
N GLU A 59 -10.84 1.27 11.49
CA GLU A 59 -9.97 0.17 11.09
C GLU A 59 -10.68 -0.87 10.21
N GLU A 60 -11.95 -1.19 10.49
CA GLU A 60 -12.74 -2.10 9.66
C GLU A 60 -13.05 -1.45 8.30
N LYS A 61 -13.48 -0.18 8.30
CA LYS A 61 -13.72 0.59 7.08
C LYS A 61 -12.46 0.67 6.22
N PHE A 62 -11.31 0.98 6.84
CA PHE A 62 -10.04 1.04 6.16
C PHE A 62 -9.60 -0.32 5.62
N ARG A 63 -9.83 -1.41 6.38
CA ARG A 63 -9.60 -2.78 5.90
C ARG A 63 -10.41 -3.06 4.64
N ALA A 64 -11.70 -2.76 4.62
CA ALA A 64 -12.54 -3.00 3.44
C ALA A 64 -12.05 -2.22 2.21
N ILE A 65 -11.66 -0.96 2.39
CA ILE A 65 -11.07 -0.12 1.33
C ILE A 65 -9.76 -0.73 0.83
N PHE A 66 -8.83 -1.04 1.72
CA PHE A 66 -7.51 -1.56 1.38
C PHE A 66 -7.62 -2.91 0.65
N THR A 67 -8.40 -3.83 1.20
CA THR A 67 -8.65 -5.15 0.59
C THR A 67 -9.30 -4.99 -0.78
N TRP A 68 -10.31 -4.10 -0.92
CA TRP A 68 -10.95 -3.87 -2.21
C TRP A 68 -9.95 -3.40 -3.26
N VAL A 69 -9.12 -2.41 -2.94
CA VAL A 69 -8.09 -1.91 -3.86
C VAL A 69 -7.13 -3.04 -4.26
N CYS A 70 -6.69 -3.85 -3.30
CA CYS A 70 -5.71 -4.91 -3.58
C CYS A 70 -6.25 -6.05 -4.44
N LEU A 71 -7.56 -6.33 -4.35
CA LEU A 71 -8.20 -7.40 -5.10
C LEU A 71 -8.71 -6.96 -6.48
N ASN A 72 -8.93 -5.66 -6.70
CA ASN A 72 -9.60 -5.16 -7.90
C ASN A 72 -8.72 -4.33 -8.82
N ILE A 73 -7.52 -3.95 -8.37
CA ILE A 73 -6.58 -3.15 -9.16
C ILE A 73 -5.35 -3.98 -9.49
N SER A 74 -4.92 -3.92 -10.76
CA SER A 74 -3.75 -4.66 -11.25
C SER A 74 -2.56 -3.77 -11.51
N SER A 75 -1.35 -4.26 -11.22
CA SER A 75 -0.12 -3.54 -11.52
C SER A 75 0.20 -3.59 -13.02
N ASP A 76 0.56 -2.45 -13.59
CA ASP A 76 0.85 -2.30 -15.02
C ASP A 76 2.37 -2.17 -15.24
N TYR A 77 2.99 -3.25 -15.73
CA TYR A 77 4.43 -3.29 -15.95
C TYR A 77 4.89 -2.33 -17.06
N GLU A 78 4.13 -2.22 -18.15
CA GLU A 78 4.50 -1.33 -19.26
C GLU A 78 4.42 0.13 -18.83
N LEU A 79 3.39 0.49 -18.07
CA LEU A 79 3.25 1.82 -17.48
C LEU A 79 4.40 2.11 -16.48
N TYR A 80 4.81 1.12 -15.69
CA TYR A 80 5.98 1.23 -14.81
C TYR A 80 7.28 1.48 -15.60
N ILE A 81 7.53 0.71 -16.66
CA ILE A 81 8.73 0.88 -17.50
C ILE A 81 8.72 2.24 -18.19
N LYS A 82 7.57 2.68 -18.70
CA LYS A 82 7.39 4.00 -19.30
C LYS A 82 7.71 5.11 -18.30
N ASN A 83 7.16 5.05 -17.08
CA ASN A 83 7.46 6.01 -16.03
C ASN A 83 8.95 6.04 -15.72
N LYS A 84 9.55 4.86 -15.50
CA LYS A 84 10.97 4.74 -15.19
C LYS A 84 11.84 5.40 -16.25
N LYS A 85 11.61 5.10 -17.54
CA LYS A 85 12.36 5.69 -18.66
C LYS A 85 12.16 7.20 -18.76
N GLY A 86 10.92 7.69 -18.64
CA GLY A 86 10.64 9.13 -18.71
C GLY A 86 11.33 9.90 -17.60
N ARG A 87 11.35 9.35 -16.39
CA ARG A 87 12.08 9.92 -15.24
C ARG A 87 13.60 9.90 -15.43
N GLU A 88 14.16 8.83 -16.00
CA GLU A 88 15.59 8.74 -16.32
C GLU A 88 16.03 9.77 -17.39
N ASN A 89 15.09 10.29 -18.19
CA ASN A 89 15.34 11.34 -19.18
C ASN A 89 15.27 12.75 -18.59
N CYS A 90 14.66 12.92 -17.41
CA CYS A 90 14.61 14.22 -16.73
C CYS A 90 15.97 14.56 -16.10
N ARG A 91 16.37 15.82 -16.19
CA ARG A 91 17.61 16.36 -15.62
C ARG A 91 17.33 17.42 -14.55
N THR A 92 16.17 18.06 -14.62
CA THR A 92 15.74 19.09 -13.68
C THR A 92 14.45 18.72 -12.95
N LYS A 93 14.18 19.38 -11.82
CA LYS A 93 12.92 19.24 -11.10
C LYS A 93 11.72 19.70 -11.94
N ALA A 94 11.89 20.75 -12.75
CA ALA A 94 10.83 21.27 -13.61
C ALA A 94 10.41 20.26 -14.69
N GLU A 95 11.39 19.63 -15.35
CA GLU A 95 11.13 18.55 -16.32
C GLU A 95 10.42 17.36 -15.67
N LEU A 96 10.85 16.98 -14.45
CA LEU A 96 10.21 15.89 -13.72
C LEU A 96 8.76 16.22 -13.35
N THR A 97 8.48 17.45 -12.93
CA THR A 97 7.09 17.92 -12.67
C THR A 97 6.25 17.89 -13.95
N ALA A 98 6.80 18.37 -15.07
CA ALA A 98 6.11 18.33 -16.35
C ALA A 98 5.83 16.89 -16.81
N TRP A 99 6.80 15.98 -16.64
CA TRP A 99 6.62 14.55 -16.90
C TRP A 99 5.50 13.95 -16.04
N TYR A 100 5.49 14.21 -14.73
CA TYR A 100 4.43 13.68 -13.87
C TYR A 100 3.04 14.20 -14.22
N SER A 101 2.92 15.43 -14.70
CA SER A 101 1.64 15.97 -15.15
C SER A 101 1.10 15.19 -16.37
N SER A 102 1.93 15.02 -17.41
CA SER A 102 1.51 14.31 -18.63
C SER A 102 1.34 12.81 -18.40
N PHE A 103 2.30 12.17 -17.74
CA PHE A 103 2.23 10.75 -17.38
C PHE A 103 1.08 10.45 -16.43
N GLY A 104 0.81 11.34 -15.47
CA GLY A 104 -0.27 11.21 -14.51
C GLY A 104 -1.64 11.11 -15.20
N SER A 105 -1.90 11.98 -16.18
CA SER A 105 -3.15 11.93 -16.95
C SER A 105 -3.38 10.59 -17.64
N GLU A 106 -2.37 10.04 -18.32
CA GLU A 106 -2.44 8.73 -18.96
C GLU A 106 -2.62 7.59 -17.93
N MET A 107 -1.86 7.62 -16.84
CA MET A 107 -1.96 6.64 -15.76
C MET A 107 -3.36 6.61 -15.13
N PHE A 108 -3.96 7.79 -14.88
CA PHE A 108 -5.31 7.88 -14.35
C PHE A 108 -6.36 7.43 -15.36
N GLN A 109 -6.20 7.72 -16.65
CA GLN A 109 -7.10 7.20 -17.68
C GLN A 109 -7.09 5.67 -17.73
N LYS A 110 -5.90 5.04 -17.66
CA LYS A 110 -5.78 3.58 -17.58
C LYS A 110 -6.37 3.03 -16.29
N LEU A 111 -6.17 3.71 -15.16
CA LEU A 111 -6.76 3.30 -13.89
C LEU A 111 -8.29 3.28 -13.96
N LEU A 112 -8.91 4.35 -14.47
CA LEU A 112 -10.37 4.47 -14.55
C LEU A 112 -10.99 3.48 -15.55
N LYS A 113 -10.27 3.19 -16.65
CA LYS A 113 -10.80 2.38 -17.76
C LYS A 113 -10.50 0.89 -17.61
N ASP A 114 -9.26 0.57 -17.24
CA ASP A 114 -8.71 -0.80 -17.29
C ASP A 114 -8.46 -1.38 -15.89
N HIS A 115 -8.69 -0.60 -14.81
CA HIS A 115 -8.32 -0.94 -13.44
C HIS A 115 -6.83 -1.32 -13.28
N THR A 116 -5.97 -0.75 -14.12
CA THR A 116 -4.52 -0.96 -14.06
C THR A 116 -3.76 0.32 -13.70
N THR A 117 -2.71 0.18 -12.90
CA THR A 117 -1.87 1.33 -12.50
C THR A 117 -0.50 0.90 -11.98
N ILE A 118 0.28 1.85 -11.46
CA ILE A 118 1.52 1.62 -10.71
C ILE A 118 1.35 2.09 -9.25
N CYS A 119 2.40 2.00 -8.43
CA CYS A 119 2.35 2.35 -7.02
C CYS A 119 1.68 3.70 -6.71
N THR A 120 1.91 4.72 -7.53
CA THR A 120 1.27 6.03 -7.39
C THR A 120 -0.27 5.95 -7.44
N GLY A 121 -0.86 5.18 -8.35
CA GLY A 121 -2.31 5.07 -8.47
C GLY A 121 -2.94 4.21 -7.38
N TYR A 122 -2.25 3.15 -6.94
CA TYR A 122 -2.66 2.38 -5.76
C TYR A 122 -2.70 3.26 -4.51
N ALA A 123 -1.61 3.99 -4.24
CA ALA A 123 -1.52 4.86 -3.08
C ALA A 123 -2.54 6.02 -3.13
N TYR A 124 -2.82 6.52 -4.33
CA TYR A 124 -3.89 7.47 -4.57
C TYR A 124 -5.27 6.90 -4.21
N LEU A 125 -5.64 5.72 -4.74
CA LEU A 125 -6.95 5.12 -4.47
C LEU A 125 -7.20 4.89 -2.98
N VAL A 126 -6.24 4.29 -2.27
CA VAL A 126 -6.37 4.06 -0.83
C VAL A 126 -6.58 5.38 -0.09
N ARG A 127 -5.80 6.41 -0.43
CA ARG A 127 -5.95 7.74 0.18
C ARG A 127 -7.33 8.33 -0.09
N GLU A 128 -7.74 8.43 -1.35
CA GLU A 128 -8.99 9.11 -1.72
C GLU A 128 -10.22 8.40 -1.15
N LEU A 129 -10.23 7.06 -1.18
CA LEU A 129 -11.32 6.28 -0.60
C LEU A 129 -11.37 6.45 0.93
N ALA A 130 -10.23 6.46 1.61
CA ALA A 130 -10.17 6.68 3.07
C ALA A 130 -10.63 8.11 3.43
N LEU A 131 -10.14 9.12 2.72
CA LEU A 131 -10.53 10.52 2.96
C LEU A 131 -12.03 10.74 2.72
N ALA A 132 -12.62 10.07 1.72
CA ALA A 132 -14.05 10.17 1.42
C ALA A 132 -14.96 9.70 2.58
N VAL A 133 -14.44 8.90 3.52
CA VAL A 133 -15.15 8.44 4.72
C VAL A 133 -14.57 9.00 6.02
N GLY A 134 -13.78 10.07 5.93
CA GLY A 134 -13.26 10.81 7.09
C GLY A 134 -12.01 10.20 7.74
N ILE A 135 -11.37 9.21 7.12
CA ILE A 135 -10.16 8.58 7.65
C ILE A 135 -8.93 9.32 7.10
N GLU A 136 -8.13 9.90 7.99
CA GLU A 136 -6.89 10.59 7.61
C GLU A 136 -5.90 9.58 7.00
N CYS A 137 -5.58 9.77 5.72
CA CYS A 137 -4.61 8.95 5.01
C CYS A 137 -3.72 9.85 4.15
N VAL A 138 -2.43 9.52 4.07
CA VAL A 138 -1.46 10.26 3.24
C VAL A 138 -0.72 9.31 2.32
N ILE A 139 -0.20 9.85 1.22
CA ILE A 139 0.77 9.15 0.37
C ILE A 139 2.16 9.46 0.92
N VAL A 140 2.97 8.43 1.06
CA VAL A 140 4.38 8.53 1.46
C VAL A 140 5.25 8.26 0.24
N ASP A 141 6.05 9.25 -0.15
CA ASP A 141 7.07 9.11 -1.18
C ASP A 141 8.35 8.53 -0.59
N GLY A 142 8.97 7.60 -1.31
CA GLY A 142 10.25 7.05 -0.88
C GLY A 142 10.86 6.02 -1.82
N TYR A 143 11.64 5.13 -1.22
CA TYR A 143 12.39 4.10 -1.92
C TYR A 143 11.91 2.71 -1.51
N GLY A 144 11.36 1.96 -2.45
CA GLY A 144 11.11 0.53 -2.34
C GLY A 144 12.34 -0.25 -2.83
N ARG A 145 12.84 -1.16 -2.00
CA ARG A 145 13.99 -2.02 -2.30
C ARG A 145 13.50 -3.44 -2.57
N THR A 146 13.70 -3.91 -3.79
CA THR A 146 13.50 -5.33 -4.14
C THR A 146 14.86 -6.01 -4.31
N PRO A 147 14.97 -7.33 -4.08
CA PRO A 147 16.21 -8.05 -4.35
C PRO A 147 16.75 -7.73 -5.75
N GLY A 148 18.03 -7.36 -5.84
CA GLY A 148 18.68 -6.99 -7.10
C GLY A 148 18.51 -5.53 -7.57
N SER A 149 17.72 -4.70 -6.86
CA SER A 149 17.60 -3.27 -7.23
C SER A 149 18.88 -2.50 -6.86
N LYS A 150 19.60 -1.97 -7.86
CA LYS A 150 20.64 -0.95 -7.63
C LYS A 150 19.93 0.39 -7.38
N LEU A 151 20.03 0.93 -6.16
CA LEU A 151 19.51 2.27 -5.84
C LEU A 151 20.25 3.31 -6.70
N LYS A 152 19.66 3.69 -7.84
CA LYS A 152 20.11 4.89 -8.57
C LYS A 152 19.59 6.11 -7.79
N LYS A 153 20.51 6.77 -7.08
CA LYS A 153 20.31 7.72 -5.98
C LYS A 153 19.53 9.01 -6.27
N TYR A 154 18.90 9.21 -7.44
CA TYR A 154 18.45 10.55 -7.81
C TYR A 154 16.99 10.87 -7.47
N PHE A 155 16.07 9.90 -7.47
CA PHE A 155 14.65 10.17 -7.22
C PHE A 155 13.91 8.99 -6.56
N PRO A 156 12.89 9.22 -5.70
CA PRO A 156 12.08 8.18 -5.03
C PRO A 156 11.44 7.24 -6.05
N ASN A 157 11.52 5.92 -5.86
CA ASN A 157 11.03 4.94 -6.85
C ASN A 157 9.70 4.27 -6.45
N HIS A 158 9.15 4.63 -5.29
CA HIS A 158 7.96 3.95 -4.75
C HIS A 158 7.07 4.90 -3.94
N ASN A 159 5.78 4.53 -3.87
CA ASN A 159 4.73 5.25 -3.16
C ASN A 159 3.88 4.25 -2.39
N TRP A 160 3.58 4.57 -1.14
CA TRP A 160 2.70 3.78 -0.27
C TRP A 160 1.87 4.71 0.61
N ASN A 161 1.17 4.19 1.61
CA ASN A 161 0.31 5.00 2.47
C ASN A 161 0.70 4.94 3.94
N ALA A 162 0.46 6.05 4.63
CA ALA A 162 0.29 6.06 6.08
C ALA A 162 -1.15 6.46 6.40
N VAL A 163 -1.82 5.68 7.22
CA VAL A 163 -3.21 5.92 7.66
C VAL A 163 -3.23 6.20 9.15
N LYS A 164 -4.10 7.09 9.60
CA LYS A 164 -4.31 7.36 11.02
C LYS A 164 -5.60 6.71 11.48
N LEU A 165 -5.49 5.82 12.45
CA LEU A 165 -6.61 5.08 13.04
C LEU A 165 -6.53 5.24 14.55
N ASN A 166 -7.64 5.60 15.21
CA ASN A 166 -7.69 5.83 16.66
C ASN A 166 -6.54 6.75 17.17
N GLY A 167 -6.20 7.78 16.40
CA GLY A 167 -5.17 8.76 16.74
C GLY A 167 -3.71 8.34 16.48
N LYS A 168 -3.45 7.09 16.07
CA LYS A 168 -2.10 6.55 15.79
C LYS A 168 -1.90 6.36 14.29
N TRP A 169 -0.66 6.51 13.80
CA TRP A 169 -0.31 6.31 12.40
C TRP A 169 0.15 4.86 12.14
N TYR A 170 -0.24 4.31 10.99
CA TYR A 170 0.05 2.95 10.56
C TYR A 170 0.53 2.94 9.12
N LEU A 171 1.43 2.04 8.78
CA LEU A 171 1.99 1.92 7.43
C LEU A 171 1.28 0.80 6.66
N CYS A 172 1.00 1.05 5.39
CA CYS A 172 0.53 0.02 4.48
C CYS A 172 1.01 0.26 3.04
N ASP A 173 1.14 -0.83 2.28
CA ASP A 173 1.50 -0.78 0.86
C ASP A 173 0.51 -1.59 0.01
N PRO A 174 -0.49 -0.93 -0.60
CA PRO A 174 -1.44 -1.62 -1.47
C PRO A 174 -0.79 -2.24 -2.71
N THR A 175 0.33 -1.69 -3.21
CA THR A 175 0.99 -2.20 -4.41
C THR A 175 1.58 -3.58 -4.15
N TRP A 176 2.34 -3.71 -3.06
CA TRP A 176 3.01 -4.97 -2.70
C TRP A 176 2.07 -5.95 -2.00
N ALA A 177 0.96 -5.47 -1.43
CA ALA A 177 -0.14 -6.31 -0.98
C ALA A 177 -0.91 -6.97 -2.13
N SER A 178 -1.04 -6.30 -3.28
CA SER A 178 -1.90 -6.79 -4.39
C SER A 178 -1.32 -8.02 -5.11
N GLY A 179 0.01 -8.10 -5.22
CA GLY A 179 0.67 -9.19 -5.93
C GLY A 179 2.02 -8.81 -6.50
N LYS A 180 2.41 -9.46 -7.59
CA LYS A 180 3.73 -9.29 -8.21
C LYS A 180 3.67 -9.31 -9.73
N ILE A 181 4.68 -8.76 -10.37
CA ILE A 181 4.91 -8.93 -11.81
C ILE A 181 5.70 -10.22 -12.04
N SER A 182 5.21 -11.06 -12.95
CA SER A 182 5.92 -12.25 -13.42
C SER A 182 7.26 -11.88 -14.06
N SER A 183 8.34 -12.55 -13.67
CA SER A 183 9.64 -12.39 -14.31
C SER A 183 9.62 -12.79 -15.78
N ASP A 184 8.76 -13.74 -16.12
CA ASP A 184 8.80 -14.44 -17.41
C ASP A 184 7.84 -13.77 -18.41
N THR A 185 6.59 -13.54 -17.98
CA THR A 185 5.54 -12.99 -18.86
C THR A 185 5.40 -11.47 -18.77
N LYS A 186 6.02 -10.83 -17.76
CA LYS A 186 5.83 -9.41 -17.43
C LYS A 186 4.38 -9.02 -17.11
N GLN A 187 3.51 -10.01 -16.90
CA GLN A 187 2.13 -9.79 -16.50
C GLN A 187 2.00 -9.75 -14.97
N PHE A 188 0.99 -9.03 -14.50
CA PHE A 188 0.61 -9.04 -13.10
C PHE A 188 0.01 -10.38 -12.70
N ILE A 189 0.42 -10.87 -11.54
CA ILE A 189 -0.14 -12.04 -10.86
C ILE A 189 -0.68 -11.54 -9.52
N GLY A 190 -2.01 -11.49 -9.42
CA GLY A 190 -2.71 -11.13 -8.18
C GLY A 190 -2.52 -12.22 -7.13
N ILE A 191 -1.78 -11.90 -6.07
CA ILE A 191 -1.54 -12.78 -4.92
C ILE A 191 -1.60 -11.87 -3.70
N TYR A 192 -2.79 -11.78 -3.11
CA TYR A 192 -3.02 -10.91 -1.97
C TYR A 192 -2.10 -11.30 -0.80
N ASN A 193 -1.39 -10.32 -0.26
CA ASN A 193 -0.48 -10.48 0.87
C ASN A 193 -0.84 -9.49 1.98
N ASP A 194 -1.49 -10.04 3.01
CA ASP A 194 -1.99 -9.27 4.15
C ASP A 194 -0.89 -8.62 5.00
N LEU A 195 0.36 -9.07 4.88
CA LEU A 195 1.49 -8.54 5.66
C LEU A 195 1.71 -7.04 5.45
N TYR A 196 1.30 -6.49 4.31
CA TYR A 196 1.43 -5.07 3.99
C TYR A 196 0.23 -4.22 4.45
N PHE A 197 -0.73 -4.81 5.16
CA PHE A 197 -1.79 -4.08 5.86
C PHE A 197 -1.37 -3.80 7.32
N LEU A 198 -1.26 -2.53 7.69
CA LEU A 198 -0.86 -2.07 9.03
C LEU A 198 0.40 -2.79 9.55
N MET A 199 1.42 -2.86 8.68
CA MET A 199 2.65 -3.60 8.92
C MET A 199 3.47 -2.92 10.02
N ASP A 200 4.12 -3.72 10.89
CA ASP A 200 5.05 -3.20 11.89
C ASP A 200 6.13 -2.30 11.24
N PRO A 201 6.37 -1.07 11.74
CA PRO A 201 7.29 -0.13 11.12
C PRO A 201 8.72 -0.64 11.01
N ILE A 202 9.21 -1.43 11.99
CA ILE A 202 10.57 -1.99 11.93
C ILE A 202 10.68 -2.96 10.76
N LEU A 203 9.66 -3.79 10.55
CA LEU A 203 9.63 -4.71 9.41
C LEU A 203 9.41 -3.97 8.09
N PHE A 204 8.51 -2.99 8.05
CA PHE A 204 8.21 -2.20 6.85
C PHE A 204 9.44 -1.42 6.36
N ASN A 205 10.21 -0.82 7.28
CA ASN A 205 11.40 -0.02 6.97
C ASN A 205 12.59 -0.84 6.44
N ARG A 206 12.55 -2.19 6.51
CA ARG A 206 13.61 -3.04 5.93
C ARG A 206 13.73 -2.89 4.42
N ASN A 207 12.59 -2.63 3.76
CA ASN A 207 12.50 -2.51 2.31
C ASN A 207 11.81 -1.22 1.84
N HIS A 208 11.28 -0.40 2.76
CA HIS A 208 10.77 0.94 2.48
C HIS A 208 11.62 2.00 3.17
N SER A 209 12.09 3.00 2.42
CA SER A 209 12.80 4.15 2.98
C SER A 209 12.10 5.44 2.58
N PRO A 210 11.32 6.09 3.46
CA PRO A 210 10.60 7.32 3.15
C PRO A 210 11.55 8.49 2.91
N LEU A 211 11.10 9.50 2.16
CA LEU A 211 11.82 10.77 2.02
C LEU A 211 11.82 11.58 3.32
N GLU A 212 10.69 11.60 4.03
CA GLU A 212 10.57 12.26 5.34
C GLU A 212 10.71 11.22 6.46
N SER A 213 11.70 11.42 7.34
CA SER A 213 11.99 10.49 8.43
C SER A 213 10.84 10.28 9.42
N LYS A 214 9.90 11.24 9.51
CA LYS A 214 8.69 11.11 10.35
C LYS A 214 7.87 9.87 9.99
N TRP A 215 7.91 9.43 8.73
CA TRP A 215 7.18 8.25 8.24
C TRP A 215 7.90 6.93 8.51
N LEU A 216 9.06 6.94 9.17
CA LEU A 216 9.67 5.72 9.70
C LEU A 216 8.89 5.18 10.91
N LEU A 217 8.11 6.03 11.60
CA LEU A 217 7.31 5.69 12.79
C LEU A 217 8.09 4.97 13.91
N GLU A 218 9.41 5.18 14.00
CA GLU A 218 10.30 4.48 14.95
C GLU A 218 9.97 4.74 16.42
N SER A 219 9.34 5.86 16.74
CA SER A 219 8.92 6.19 18.12
C SER A 219 7.64 5.46 18.56
N GLN A 220 6.94 4.80 17.64
CA GLN A 220 5.68 4.11 17.89
C GLN A 220 5.85 2.60 18.08
N THR A 221 7.09 2.12 18.07
CA THR A 221 7.41 0.72 18.31
C THR A 221 7.65 0.51 19.80
N GLN A 222 7.06 -0.54 20.37
CA GLN A 222 7.40 -0.98 21.71
C GLN A 222 8.89 -1.35 21.70
N LYS A 223 9.71 -0.65 22.49
CA LYS A 223 11.07 -1.09 22.77
C LYS A 223 10.95 -2.40 23.53
N PHE A 224 11.37 -3.50 22.90
CA PHE A 224 11.54 -4.79 23.56
C PHE A 224 12.61 -4.70 24.66
#